data_AF-A0AAW6SPZ7-F1
#
_entry.id   AF-A0AAW6SPZ7-F1
#
_cell.length_a   1.000
_cell.length_b   1.000
_cell.length_c   1.000
_cell.angle_alpha   90.00
_cell.angle_beta   90.00
_cell.angle_gamma   90.00
#
_symmetry.space_group_name_H-M   'P 1'
#
loop_
_entity.id
_entity.type
_entity.pdbx_description
1 polymer ?
#
loop_
_entity_poly.entity_id
_entity_poly.type
_entity_poly.pdbx_seq_one_letter_code
_entity_poly.pdbx_strand_id
1 'polypeptide(L)' 'MTKAKTRPGQKFGKAAFLNAAKKTNERLLLQVLLKDGTTYTKEEVTKLVEDWKKKEVKA' A
#
# COMPACT_ATOMS: atom_id res chain seq x y z
N MET A 1 -26.68 1.62 1.49
CA MET A 1 -25.24 1.27 1.55
C MET A 1 -24.45 2.27 0.71
N THR A 2 -23.84 3.27 1.33
CA THR A 2 -23.07 4.32 0.65
C THR A 2 -21.72 3.74 0.21
N LYS A 3 -21.58 3.50 -1.10
CA LYS A 3 -20.33 3.12 -1.75
C LYS A 3 -19.35 4.27 -1.52
N ALA A 4 -18.42 4.13 -0.58
CA ALA A 4 -17.40 5.13 -0.30
C ALA A 4 -16.56 5.31 -1.57
N LYS A 5 -16.89 6.33 -2.37
CA LYS A 5 -16.08 6.77 -3.50
C LYS A 5 -14.76 7.26 -2.89
N THR A 6 -13.73 6.43 -2.96
CA THR A 6 -12.37 6.84 -2.64
C THR A 6 -12.04 8.05 -3.49
N ARG A 7 -11.83 9.20 -2.85
CA ARG A 7 -11.52 10.44 -3.56
C ARG A 7 -10.07 10.34 -4.07
N PRO A 8 -9.75 10.87 -5.26
CA PRO A 8 -8.37 11.03 -5.70
C PRO A 8 -7.59 11.81 -4.63
N GLY A 9 -6.40 11.35 -4.25
CA GLY A 9 -5.61 11.95 -3.18
C GLY A 9 -6.02 11.59 -1.75
N GLN A 10 -7.00 10.69 -1.56
CA GLN A 10 -7.33 10.18 -0.23
C GLN A 10 -6.15 9.34 0.32
N LYS A 11 -5.63 9.79 1.46
CA LYS A 11 -4.56 9.10 2.19
C LYS A 11 -5.15 8.09 3.15
N PHE A 12 -4.53 6.93 3.22
CA PHE A 12 -4.90 5.85 4.14
C PHE A 12 -3.70 5.45 4.98
N GLY A 13 -3.95 5.06 6.23
CA GLY A 13 -2.90 4.51 7.08
C GLY A 13 -2.50 3.10 6.63
N LYS A 14 -1.32 2.66 7.08
CA LYS A 14 -0.79 1.30 6.87
C LYS A 14 -1.85 0.21 7.08
N ALA A 15 -2.60 0.25 8.18
CA ALA A 15 -3.61 -0.75 8.51
C ALA A 15 -4.67 -0.93 7.41
N ALA A 16 -5.07 0.13 6.72
CA ALA A 16 -6.05 0.04 5.63
C ALA A 16 -5.49 -0.70 4.42
N PHE A 17 -4.24 -0.42 4.04
CA PHE A 17 -3.56 -1.14 2.96
C PHE A 17 -3.29 -2.60 3.32
N LEU A 18 -2.87 -2.87 4.55
CA LEU A 18 -2.67 -4.25 5.04
C LEU A 18 -3.98 -5.04 5.07
N ASN A 19 -5.09 -4.40 5.43
CA ASN A 19 -6.40 -5.03 5.42
C ASN A 19 -6.89 -5.30 3.99
N ALA A 20 -6.64 -4.38 3.05
CA ALA A 20 -6.94 -4.57 1.63
C ALA A 20 -6.12 -5.72 1.03
N ALA A 21 -4.86 -5.86 1.43
CA ALA A 21 -3.97 -6.95 1.02
C ALA A 21 -4.09 -8.22 1.87
N LYS A 22 -5.10 -8.33 2.76
CA LYS A 22 -5.20 -9.46 3.72
C LYS A 22 -5.18 -10.84 3.06
N LYS A 23 -5.64 -10.94 1.81
CA LYS A 23 -5.71 -12.18 1.01
C LYS A 23 -4.58 -12.31 -0.01
N THR A 24 -3.65 -11.36 -0.08
CA THR A 24 -2.54 -11.38 -1.05
C THR A 24 -1.20 -11.46 -0.33
N ASN A 25 -0.21 -12.04 -1.01
CA ASN A 25 1.17 -12.10 -0.50
C ASN A 25 1.80 -10.71 -0.34
N GLU A 26 1.20 -9.69 -0.96
CA GLU A 26 1.62 -8.29 -0.85
C GLU A 26 1.43 -7.73 0.55
N ARG A 27 0.67 -8.37 1.44
CA ARG A 27 0.54 -7.92 2.84
C ARG A 27 1.88 -7.82 3.55
N LEU A 28 2.75 -8.82 3.39
CA LEU A 28 4.07 -8.82 4.03
C LEU A 28 4.95 -7.72 3.44
N LEU A 29 4.91 -7.56 2.12
CA LEU A 29 5.63 -6.49 1.44
C LEU A 29 5.18 -5.10 1.92
N LEU A 30 3.87 -4.86 2.01
CA LEU A 30 3.31 -3.61 2.52
C LEU A 30 3.62 -3.40 4.00
N GLN A 31 3.79 -4.46 4.80
CA GLN A 31 4.22 -4.33 6.20
C GLN A 31 5.63 -3.78 6.32
N VAL A 32 6.52 -4.17 5.41
CA VAL A 32 7.92 -3.72 5.35
C VAL A 32 8.03 -2.34 4.71
N LEU A 33 7.29 -2.07 3.64
CA LEU A 33 7.35 -0.80 2.91
C LEU A 33 6.68 0.37 3.63
N LEU A 34 5.56 0.12 4.32
CA LEU A 34 4.78 1.17 4.96
C LEU A 34 5.18 1.35 6.42
N LYS A 35 5.41 2.61 6.82
CA LYS A 35 5.70 2.98 8.21
C LYS A 35 4.43 3.15 9.01
N ASP A 36 4.47 2.73 10.27
CA ASP A 36 3.41 2.99 11.24
C ASP A 36 3.28 4.49 11.53
N GLY A 37 2.05 4.95 11.76
CA GLY A 37 1.75 6.39 11.93
C GLY A 37 1.83 7.23 10.64
N THR A 38 2.25 6.66 9.51
CA THR A 38 2.32 7.36 8.23
C THR A 38 1.12 6.98 7.35
N THR A 39 0.59 7.96 6.63
CA THR A 39 -0.50 7.77 5.67
C THR A 39 -0.02 7.97 4.25
N TYR A 40 -0.49 7.13 3.34
CA TYR A 40 -0.07 7.10 1.93
C TYR A 40 -1.29 7.14 1.02
N THR A 41 -1.15 7.68 -0.18
CA THR A 41 -2.14 7.48 -1.25
C THR A 41 -1.95 6.13 -1.91
N LYS A 42 -2.96 5.66 -2.63
CA LYS A 42 -2.85 4.41 -3.40
C LYS A 42 -1.70 4.47 -4.41
N GLU A 43 -1.50 5.61 -5.05
CA GLU A 43 -0.43 5.81 -6.05
C GLU A 43 0.96 5.75 -5.43
N GLU A 44 1.14 6.34 -4.24
CA GLU A 44 2.41 6.26 -3.49
C GLU A 44 2.74 4.81 -3.13
N VAL A 45 1.75 4.06 -2.62
CA VAL A 45 1.94 2.64 -2.27
C VAL A 45 2.28 1.81 -3.50
N THR A 46 1.59 2.02 -4.63
CA THR A 46 1.90 1.33 -5.89
C THR A 46 3.34 1.60 -6.31
N LYS A 47 3.79 2.86 -6.31
CA LYS A 47 5.16 3.22 -6.67
C LYS A 47 6.19 2.58 -5.74
N LEU A 48 5.94 2.52 -4.43
CA LEU A 48 6.82 1.87 -3.46
C LEU A 48 6.98 0.37 -3.74
N VAL A 49 5.86 -0.30 -4.04
CA VAL A 49 5.86 -1.73 -4.37
C VAL A 49 6.61 -1.99 -5.68
N GLU A 50 6.41 -1.16 -6.70
CA GLU A 50 7.11 -1.27 -7.97
C GLU A 50 8.62 -1.00 -7.84
N ASP A 51 9.02 0.03 -7.09
CA ASP A 51 10.43 0.34 -6.82
C ASP A 51 11.12 -0.80 -6.09
N TRP A 52 10.44 -1.40 -5.10
CA TRP A 52 10.96 -2.54 -4.36
C TRP A 52 11.10 -3.78 -5.26
N LYS A 53 10.10 -4.11 -6.09
CA LYS A 53 10.18 -5.21 -7.05
C LYS A 53 11.32 -4.99 -8.05
N LYS A 54 11.53 -3.76 -8.53
CA LYS A 54 12.66 -3.43 -9.42
C LYS A 54 14.02 -3.61 -8.75
N LYS A 55 14.13 -3.38 -7.44
CA LYS A 55 15.35 -3.61 -6.67
C LYS A 55 15.63 -5.08 -6.45
N GLU A 56 14.60 -5.89 -6.16
CA GLU A 56 14.75 -7.36 -6.03
C GLU A 56 15.23 -8.01 -7.33
N VAL A 57 14.75 -7.56 -8.49
CA VAL A 57 15.12 -8.14 -9.80
C VAL A 57 16.59 -7.86 -10.19
N LYS A 58 17.30 -7.00 -9.46
CA LYS A 58 18.73 -6.71 -9.67
C LYS A 58 19.67 -7.45 -8.71
N ALA A 59 19.15 -8.32 -7.85
CA ALA A 59 19.95 -9.16 -6.94
C ALA A 59 20.30 -10.51 -7.58
#